data_AF-A0A353BD07-F1
#
_entry.id   AF-A0A353BD07-F1
#
_cell.length_a   1.000
_cell.length_b   1.000
_cell.length_c   1.000
_cell.angle_alpha   90.00
_cell.angle_beta   90.00
_cell.angle_gamma   90.00
#
_symmetry.space_group_name_H-M   'P 1'
#
loop_
_entity.id
_entity.type
_entity.pdbx_description
1 polymer ?
#
loop_
_entity_poly.entity_id
_entity_poly.type
_entity_poly.pdbx_seq_one_letter_code
_entity_poly.pdbx_strand_id
1 'polypeptide(L)'
;MPNVTVGSVEVGSDCPLAIIAGPCVIESLELTLEIAQHLREVAERLQIPLIFKASFDKANRTSGGAFRGLGLEQGLEVLDEVKRQTGLPTTTDIHLPEHAAEVAQVCDLLQIPAFLARQTDLLLAAAATGKAINVKKGQFMAPGDMQYVVDKLRDAGNEQIMLCERGTFFGYGRLVNDMQSLPMMRSIGVPVVFDATHSVQQPGGLGGATGGNRTMVPTLARAAVAAGVDAVFLETHPRPDESPSDGANMVPLGDVETLLQQLGSLNQLVRSWQS
;
A
#
# COMPACT_ATOMS: atom_id res chain seq x y z
N MET A 1 -15.34 -10.41 11.06
CA MET A 1 -14.91 -9.13 10.46
C MET A 1 -15.34 -9.17 9.01
N PRO A 2 -16.01 -8.14 8.46
CA PRO A 2 -16.40 -8.14 7.05
C PRO A 2 -15.16 -8.08 6.14
N ASN A 3 -15.25 -8.72 4.98
CA ASN A 3 -14.22 -8.60 3.94
C ASN A 3 -14.37 -7.26 3.22
N VAL A 4 -13.27 -6.80 2.62
CA VAL A 4 -13.22 -5.62 1.76
C VAL A 4 -13.03 -6.05 0.32
N THR A 5 -13.92 -5.60 -0.57
CA THR A 5 -13.89 -5.88 -2.00
C THR A 5 -13.15 -4.76 -2.74
N VAL A 6 -12.09 -5.12 -3.46
CA VAL A 6 -11.30 -4.24 -4.32
C VAL A 6 -11.31 -4.77 -5.75
N GLY A 7 -12.27 -4.31 -6.55
CA GLY A 7 -12.50 -4.84 -7.90
C GLY A 7 -12.82 -6.34 -7.84
N SER A 8 -11.92 -7.17 -8.35
CA SER A 8 -12.03 -8.65 -8.32
C SER A 8 -11.36 -9.31 -7.10
N VAL A 9 -10.73 -8.55 -6.22
CA VAL A 9 -9.97 -9.05 -5.06
C VAL A 9 -10.76 -8.86 -3.77
N GLU A 10 -10.85 -9.90 -2.96
CA GLU A 10 -11.39 -9.85 -1.59
C GLU A 10 -10.25 -9.86 -0.57
N VAL A 11 -10.29 -8.95 0.40
CA VAL A 11 -9.29 -8.83 1.47
C VAL A 11 -9.96 -9.04 2.83
N GLY A 12 -9.47 -9.99 3.62
CA GLY A 12 -10.02 -10.25 4.94
C GLY A 12 -9.60 -11.60 5.56
N SER A 13 -10.25 -11.91 6.68
CA SER A 13 -9.88 -13.05 7.54
C SER A 13 -10.04 -14.40 6.85
N ASP A 14 -11.01 -14.53 5.95
CA ASP A 14 -11.31 -15.79 5.26
C ASP A 14 -10.77 -15.83 3.81
N CYS A 15 -9.98 -14.83 3.42
CA CYS A 15 -9.42 -14.68 2.08
C CYS A 15 -7.95 -15.13 2.03
N PRO A 16 -7.42 -15.58 0.88
CA PRO A 16 -5.98 -15.69 0.69
C PRO A 16 -5.25 -14.36 0.97
N LEU A 17 -3.97 -14.41 1.32
CA LEU A 17 -3.16 -13.21 1.50
C LEU A 17 -3.18 -12.37 0.22
N ALA A 18 -3.69 -11.15 0.28
CA ALA A 18 -3.66 -10.24 -0.86
C ALA A 18 -2.33 -9.48 -0.94
N ILE A 19 -1.92 -9.12 -2.15
CA ILE A 19 -0.73 -8.32 -2.40
C ILE A 19 -1.15 -6.99 -3.04
N ILE A 20 -0.63 -5.89 -2.50
CA ILE A 20 -0.73 -4.57 -3.12
C ILE A 20 0.67 -4.20 -3.62
N ALA A 21 0.89 -4.19 -4.93
CA ALA A 21 2.24 -4.00 -5.47
C ALA A 21 2.30 -3.20 -6.77
N GLY A 22 3.42 -2.50 -6.96
CA GLY A 22 3.75 -1.76 -8.18
C GLY A 22 4.83 -0.71 -7.91
N PRO A 23 5.04 0.29 -8.79
CA PRO A 23 6.07 1.30 -8.58
C PRO A 23 5.70 2.32 -7.49
N CYS A 24 6.71 3.05 -6.99
CA CYS A 24 6.48 4.12 -6.01
C CYS A 24 5.72 5.30 -6.62
N VAL A 25 6.05 5.64 -7.87
CA VAL A 25 5.48 6.76 -8.62
C VAL A 25 5.36 6.36 -10.08
N ILE A 26 4.37 6.92 -10.78
CA ILE A 26 4.24 6.75 -12.23
C ILE A 26 5.32 7.60 -12.91
N GLU A 27 6.25 6.94 -13.59
CA GLU A 27 7.35 7.57 -14.33
C GLU A 27 7.02 7.69 -15.83
N SER A 28 6.48 6.62 -16.41
CA SER A 28 6.02 6.56 -17.79
C SER A 28 4.98 5.44 -17.97
N LEU A 29 4.20 5.49 -19.05
CA LEU A 29 3.26 4.42 -19.39
C LEU A 29 3.95 3.08 -19.62
N GLU A 30 5.03 3.08 -20.42
CA GLU A 30 5.77 1.87 -20.80
C GLU A 30 6.31 1.11 -19.57
N LEU A 31 7.01 1.82 -18.69
CA LEU A 31 7.56 1.23 -17.47
C LEU A 31 6.46 0.75 -16.51
N THR A 32 5.36 1.51 -16.40
CA THR A 32 4.24 1.12 -15.53
C THR A 32 3.58 -0.16 -16.05
N LEU A 33 3.39 -0.30 -17.37
CA LEU A 33 2.86 -1.50 -17.99
C LEU A 33 3.82 -2.69 -17.87
N GLU A 34 5.13 -2.49 -18.06
CA GLU A 34 6.15 -3.54 -17.87
C GLU A 34 6.04 -4.15 -16.46
N ILE A 35 6.02 -3.29 -15.43
CA ILE A 35 5.89 -3.73 -14.04
C ILE A 35 4.53 -4.43 -13.82
N ALA A 36 3.44 -3.86 -14.31
CA ALA A 36 2.10 -4.42 -14.11
C ALA A 36 1.94 -5.80 -14.77
N GLN A 37 2.45 -5.98 -15.99
CA GLN A 37 2.41 -7.25 -16.71
C GLN A 37 3.23 -8.32 -15.99
N HIS A 38 4.45 -7.99 -15.56
CA HIS A 38 5.28 -8.91 -14.79
C HIS A 38 4.60 -9.34 -13.49
N LEU A 39 4.06 -8.38 -12.73
CA LEU A 39 3.35 -8.68 -11.48
C LEU A 39 2.10 -9.53 -11.72
N ARG A 40 1.33 -9.27 -12.78
CA ARG A 40 0.18 -10.09 -13.17
C ARG A 40 0.61 -11.54 -13.42
N GLU A 41 1.63 -11.76 -14.25
CA GLU A 41 2.11 -13.11 -14.57
C GLU A 41 2.57 -13.87 -13.32
N VAL A 42 3.29 -13.20 -12.42
CA VAL A 42 3.72 -13.78 -11.14
C VAL A 42 2.50 -14.13 -10.28
N ALA A 43 1.54 -13.21 -10.15
CA ALA A 43 0.32 -13.42 -9.37
C ALA A 43 -0.52 -14.59 -9.91
N GLU A 44 -0.64 -14.72 -11.23
CA GLU A 44 -1.32 -15.84 -11.89
C GLU A 44 -0.61 -17.17 -11.63
N ARG A 45 0.72 -17.23 -11.78
CA ARG A 45 1.52 -18.44 -11.50
C ARG A 45 1.38 -18.90 -10.05
N LEU A 46 1.39 -17.96 -9.11
CA LEU A 46 1.33 -18.24 -7.68
C LEU A 46 -0.10 -18.33 -7.14
N GLN A 47 -1.11 -18.00 -7.96
CA GLN A 47 -2.52 -17.92 -7.59
C GLN A 47 -2.77 -16.98 -6.39
N ILE A 48 -2.10 -15.82 -6.39
CA ILE A 48 -2.17 -14.82 -5.32
C ILE A 48 -3.04 -13.64 -5.78
N PRO A 49 -4.01 -13.16 -4.96
CA PRO A 49 -4.76 -11.95 -5.26
C PRO A 49 -3.83 -10.72 -5.32
N LEU A 50 -3.92 -9.94 -6.39
CA LEU A 50 -3.05 -8.79 -6.63
C LEU A 50 -3.87 -7.53 -6.93
N ILE A 51 -3.53 -6.43 -6.25
CA ILE A 51 -3.99 -5.07 -6.54
C ILE A 51 -2.77 -4.27 -7.01
N PHE A 52 -2.84 -3.70 -8.21
CA PHE A 52 -1.75 -2.91 -8.76
C PHE A 52 -1.71 -1.52 -8.15
N LYS A 53 -0.54 -1.08 -7.66
CA LYS A 53 -0.35 0.24 -7.04
C LYS A 53 0.60 1.11 -7.84
N ALA A 54 0.24 2.37 -8.06
CA ALA A 54 1.19 3.42 -8.44
C ALA A 54 0.70 4.79 -7.98
N SER A 55 1.61 5.70 -7.61
CA SER A 55 1.25 7.07 -7.22
C SER A 55 1.34 8.01 -8.43
N PHE A 56 0.30 8.77 -8.72
CA PHE A 56 0.34 9.79 -9.77
C PHE A 56 1.14 11.05 -9.36
N ASP A 57 1.20 11.33 -8.07
CA ASP A 57 1.92 12.47 -7.48
C ASP A 57 2.61 12.08 -6.16
N LYS A 58 3.80 12.64 -5.92
CA LYS A 58 4.50 12.64 -4.63
C LYS A 58 4.39 14.03 -3.99
N ALA A 59 3.27 14.30 -3.33
CA ALA A 59 2.98 15.59 -2.70
C ALA A 59 3.84 15.93 -1.46
N ASN A 60 4.67 15.00 -1.00
CA ASN A 60 5.38 15.07 0.29
C ASN A 60 6.90 14.89 0.16
N ARG A 61 7.47 15.23 -0.99
CA ARG A 61 8.93 15.23 -1.18
C ARG A 61 9.60 16.20 -0.21
N THR A 62 10.73 15.80 0.35
CA THR A 62 11.55 16.67 1.23
C THR A 62 12.11 17.88 0.48
N SER A 63 12.44 17.73 -0.81
CA SER A 63 12.95 18.82 -1.67
C SER A 63 11.92 19.21 -2.72
N GLY A 64 11.74 20.52 -2.93
CA GLY A 64 10.80 21.07 -3.91
C GLY A 64 11.19 20.82 -5.37
N GLY A 65 12.46 20.52 -5.67
CA GLY A 65 12.93 20.21 -7.03
C GLY A 65 12.89 18.72 -7.39
N ALA A 66 12.42 17.86 -6.48
CA ALA A 66 12.40 16.43 -6.72
C ALA A 66 11.25 16.03 -7.66
N PHE A 67 11.45 15.00 -8.49
CA PHE A 67 10.42 14.48 -9.39
C PHE A 67 9.15 14.05 -8.61
N ARG A 68 7.98 14.39 -9.14
CA ARG A 68 6.71 14.17 -8.45
C ARG A 68 5.81 13.13 -9.13
N GLY A 69 6.08 12.74 -10.36
CA GLY A 69 5.16 11.95 -11.18
C GLY A 69 4.53 12.78 -12.28
N LEU A 70 3.63 12.17 -13.05
CA LEU A 70 2.96 12.79 -14.20
C LEU A 70 1.79 13.70 -13.80
N GLY A 71 1.40 13.72 -12.52
CA GLY A 71 0.23 14.46 -12.05
C GLY A 71 -1.06 13.67 -12.25
N LEU A 72 -2.18 14.25 -11.79
CA LEU A 72 -3.46 13.55 -11.65
C LEU A 72 -4.00 13.02 -12.99
N GLU A 73 -4.25 13.90 -13.96
CA GLU A 73 -4.87 13.56 -15.25
C GLU A 73 -4.08 12.46 -15.99
N GLN A 74 -2.81 12.71 -16.30
CA GLN A 74 -1.95 11.75 -16.99
C GLN A 74 -1.70 10.46 -16.18
N GLY A 75 -1.60 10.58 -14.85
CA GLY A 75 -1.42 9.42 -13.98
C GLY A 75 -2.65 8.50 -13.97
N LEU A 76 -3.85 9.08 -14.03
CA LEU A 76 -5.09 8.32 -14.14
C LEU A 76 -5.28 7.67 -15.50
N GLU A 77 -4.89 8.34 -16.60
CA GLU A 77 -4.84 7.71 -17.93
C GLU A 77 -3.93 6.47 -17.94
N VAL A 78 -2.76 6.55 -17.30
CA VAL A 78 -1.84 5.41 -17.19
C VAL A 78 -2.44 4.28 -16.35
N LEU A 79 -3.10 4.59 -15.22
CA LEU A 79 -3.73 3.57 -14.38
C LEU A 79 -4.94 2.91 -15.06
N ASP A 80 -5.71 3.65 -15.85
CA ASP A 80 -6.80 3.10 -16.66
C ASP A 80 -6.26 2.16 -17.74
N GLU A 81 -5.15 2.54 -18.40
CA GLU A 81 -4.49 1.67 -19.39
C GLU A 81 -3.96 0.37 -18.76
N VAL A 82 -3.35 0.46 -17.57
CA VAL A 82 -2.93 -0.73 -16.80
C VAL A 82 -4.12 -1.62 -16.52
N LYS A 83 -5.23 -1.07 -16.02
CA LYS A 83 -6.46 -1.82 -15.74
C LYS A 83 -6.99 -2.52 -16.98
N ARG A 84 -7.02 -1.82 -18.12
CA ARG A 84 -7.48 -2.37 -19.41
C ARG A 84 -6.61 -3.51 -19.92
N GLN A 85 -5.29 -3.39 -19.85
CA GLN A 85 -4.37 -4.39 -20.40
C GLN A 85 -4.15 -5.60 -19.49
N THR A 86 -4.17 -5.39 -18.18
CA THR A 86 -3.85 -6.44 -17.21
C THR A 86 -5.08 -7.06 -16.57
N GLY A 87 -6.20 -6.35 -16.52
CA GLY A 87 -7.39 -6.75 -15.77
C GLY A 87 -7.22 -6.65 -14.25
N LEU A 88 -6.07 -6.15 -13.77
CA LEU A 88 -5.81 -6.00 -12.34
C LEU A 88 -6.63 -4.82 -11.77
N PRO A 89 -7.22 -4.96 -10.57
CA PRO A 89 -7.72 -3.80 -9.85
C PRO A 89 -6.57 -2.86 -9.49
N THR A 90 -6.84 -1.55 -9.48
CA THR A 90 -5.81 -0.53 -9.29
C THR A 90 -6.03 0.32 -8.04
N THR A 91 -4.93 0.82 -7.49
CA THR A 91 -4.92 1.75 -6.37
C THR A 91 -3.91 2.87 -6.53
N THR A 92 -4.27 4.04 -6.02
CA THR A 92 -3.38 5.20 -5.90
C THR A 92 -3.74 6.00 -4.64
N ASP A 93 -2.83 6.86 -4.19
CA ASP A 93 -3.01 7.73 -3.04
C ASP A 93 -3.56 9.11 -3.42
N ILE A 94 -4.52 9.59 -2.63
CA ILE A 94 -5.11 10.92 -2.78
C ILE A 94 -4.51 11.90 -1.78
N HIS A 95 -4.24 13.13 -2.23
CA HIS A 95 -3.55 14.16 -1.44
C HIS A 95 -4.46 15.32 -1.04
N LEU A 96 -5.54 15.53 -1.79
CA LEU A 96 -6.54 16.58 -1.58
C LEU A 96 -7.95 15.99 -1.70
N PRO A 97 -8.96 16.52 -0.98
CA PRO A 97 -10.35 16.04 -1.05
C PRO A 97 -10.91 15.99 -2.48
N GLU A 98 -10.60 16.99 -3.30
CA GLU A 98 -11.04 17.09 -4.70
C GLU A 98 -10.51 15.96 -5.60
N HIS A 99 -9.40 15.31 -5.25
CA HIS A 99 -8.89 14.17 -6.01
C HIS A 99 -9.79 12.93 -5.88
N ALA A 100 -10.55 12.80 -4.78
CA ALA A 100 -11.24 11.56 -4.44
C ALA A 100 -12.22 11.11 -5.53
N ALA A 101 -13.06 12.01 -6.02
CA ALA A 101 -14.08 11.69 -7.01
C ALA A 101 -13.49 11.31 -8.37
N GLU A 102 -12.42 11.98 -8.82
CA GLU A 102 -11.76 11.71 -10.10
C GLU A 102 -11.00 10.38 -10.05
N VAL A 103 -10.21 10.16 -9.00
CA VAL A 103 -9.47 8.91 -8.81
C VAL A 103 -10.41 7.71 -8.70
N ALA A 104 -11.56 7.86 -8.04
CA ALA A 104 -12.55 6.79 -7.89
C ALA A 104 -13.23 6.38 -9.22
N GLN A 105 -13.10 7.15 -10.30
CA GLN A 105 -13.60 6.72 -11.61
C GLN A 105 -12.73 5.60 -12.20
N VAL A 106 -11.43 5.60 -11.89
CA VAL A 106 -10.45 4.67 -12.45
C VAL A 106 -10.06 3.59 -11.45
N CYS A 107 -9.69 4.00 -10.23
CA CYS A 107 -9.17 3.11 -9.19
C CYS A 107 -10.28 2.42 -8.38
N ASP A 108 -9.98 1.20 -7.96
CA ASP A 108 -10.87 0.36 -7.16
C ASP A 108 -10.64 0.55 -5.65
N LEU A 109 -9.45 1.05 -5.29
CA LEU A 109 -9.03 1.33 -3.92
C LEU A 109 -8.37 2.72 -3.82
N LEU A 110 -8.87 3.56 -2.91
CA LEU A 110 -8.26 4.84 -2.57
C LEU A 110 -7.33 4.68 -1.38
N GLN A 111 -6.10 5.19 -1.48
CA GLN A 111 -5.17 5.17 -0.36
C GLN A 111 -5.07 6.55 0.30
N ILE A 112 -5.19 6.58 1.64
CA ILE A 112 -4.96 7.79 2.44
C ILE A 112 -3.51 7.82 2.91
N PRO A 113 -2.72 8.85 2.55
CA PRO A 113 -1.32 8.97 2.99
C PRO A 113 -1.18 9.05 4.51
N ALA A 114 -0.08 8.51 5.03
CA ALA A 114 0.19 8.42 6.47
C ALA A 114 0.13 9.79 7.19
N PHE A 115 0.65 10.86 6.56
CA PHE A 115 0.62 12.21 7.13
C PHE A 115 -0.77 12.86 7.10
N LEU A 116 -1.69 12.34 6.29
CA LEU A 116 -3.03 12.85 6.11
C LEU A 116 -4.10 11.98 6.78
N ALA A 117 -3.69 10.93 7.50
CA ALA A 117 -4.60 9.94 8.10
C ALA A 117 -5.62 10.50 9.11
N ARG A 118 -5.43 11.72 9.61
CA ARG A 118 -6.39 12.40 10.50
C ARG A 118 -7.24 13.48 9.83
N GLN A 119 -6.97 13.82 8.57
CA GLN A 119 -7.62 14.94 7.90
C GLN A 119 -9.07 14.57 7.58
N THR A 120 -10.00 15.13 8.36
CA THR A 120 -11.42 14.78 8.29
C THR A 120 -11.97 14.99 6.89
N ASP A 121 -11.73 16.14 6.27
CA ASP A 121 -12.29 16.44 4.94
C ASP A 121 -11.81 15.46 3.87
N LEU A 122 -10.54 15.04 3.93
CA LEU A 122 -10.00 14.04 3.00
C LEU A 122 -10.65 12.66 3.21
N LEU A 123 -10.82 12.25 4.48
CA LEU A 123 -11.47 10.99 4.82
C LEU A 123 -12.94 10.98 4.39
N LEU A 124 -13.68 12.06 4.64
CA LEU A 124 -15.08 12.19 4.24
C LEU A 124 -15.22 12.20 2.72
N ALA A 125 -14.33 12.90 2.01
CA ALA A 125 -14.32 12.89 0.54
C ALA A 125 -14.04 11.50 -0.03
N ALA A 126 -13.08 10.76 0.55
CA ALA A 126 -12.82 9.37 0.18
C ALA A 126 -14.02 8.47 0.46
N ALA A 127 -14.64 8.58 1.64
CA ALA A 127 -15.81 7.80 2.02
C ALA A 127 -16.97 8.00 1.05
N ALA A 128 -17.23 9.25 0.64
CA ALA A 128 -18.31 9.62 -0.28
C ALA A 128 -18.20 8.96 -1.67
N THR A 129 -17.02 8.46 -2.06
CA THR A 129 -16.85 7.74 -3.33
C THR A 129 -17.43 6.34 -3.33
N GLY A 130 -17.66 5.75 -2.14
CA GLY A 130 -18.07 4.36 -1.98
C GLY A 130 -17.02 3.31 -2.38
N LYS A 131 -15.80 3.73 -2.77
CA LYS A 131 -14.69 2.81 -3.03
C LYS A 131 -14.12 2.24 -1.74
N ALA A 132 -13.37 1.16 -1.87
CA ALA A 132 -12.53 0.69 -0.78
C ALA A 132 -11.48 1.74 -0.42
N ILE A 133 -11.10 1.81 0.86
CA ILE A 133 -10.17 2.79 1.39
C ILE A 133 -9.08 2.08 2.19
N ASN A 134 -7.82 2.31 1.82
CA ASN A 134 -6.66 1.86 2.58
C ASN A 134 -6.03 3.05 3.32
N VAL A 135 -6.15 3.09 4.65
CA VAL A 135 -5.59 4.18 5.45
C VAL A 135 -4.22 3.80 5.98
N LYS A 136 -3.16 4.50 5.55
CA LYS A 136 -1.84 4.32 6.16
C LYS A 136 -1.80 4.94 7.54
N LYS A 137 -1.40 4.18 8.55
CA LYS A 137 -1.16 4.69 9.89
C LYS A 137 -0.03 5.72 9.85
N GLY A 138 -0.28 6.91 10.40
CA GLY A 138 0.76 7.90 10.60
C GLY A 138 1.87 7.36 11.49
N GLN A 139 3.14 7.63 11.17
CA GLN A 139 4.29 7.18 11.98
C GLN A 139 4.30 7.77 13.40
N PHE A 140 3.46 8.80 13.64
CA PHE A 140 3.21 9.47 14.90
C PHE A 140 1.95 8.99 15.62
N MET A 141 1.20 8.05 15.06
CA MET A 141 -0.06 7.54 15.63
C MET A 141 0.13 6.20 16.32
N ALA A 142 -0.54 6.01 17.45
CA ALA A 142 -0.65 4.70 18.08
C ALA A 142 -1.62 3.80 17.26
N PRO A 143 -1.45 2.46 17.29
CA PRO A 143 -2.37 1.56 16.59
C PRO A 143 -3.83 1.72 17.03
N GLY A 144 -4.08 1.94 18.33
CA GLY A 144 -5.44 2.15 18.86
C GLY A 144 -6.11 3.44 18.38
N ASP A 145 -5.35 4.48 18.02
CA ASP A 145 -5.90 5.73 17.51
C ASP A 145 -6.54 5.58 16.12
N MET A 146 -6.22 4.49 15.42
CA MET A 146 -6.82 4.19 14.12
C MET A 146 -8.31 3.89 14.22
N GLN A 147 -8.84 3.55 15.41
CA GLN A 147 -10.28 3.40 15.66
C GLN A 147 -11.05 4.66 15.24
N TYR A 148 -10.55 5.84 15.62
CA TYR A 148 -11.20 7.11 15.27
C TYR A 148 -11.16 7.43 13.78
N VAL A 149 -10.20 6.86 13.04
CA VAL A 149 -10.17 7.01 11.58
C VAL A 149 -11.22 6.09 10.93
N VAL A 150 -11.34 4.86 11.42
CA VAL A 150 -12.38 3.92 11.00
C VAL A 150 -13.77 4.49 11.30
N ASP A 151 -13.99 5.01 12.51
CA ASP A 151 -15.29 5.58 12.92
C ASP A 151 -15.70 6.74 12.00
N LYS A 152 -14.79 7.65 11.65
CA LYS A 152 -15.09 8.74 10.69
C LYS A 152 -15.55 8.23 9.33
N LEU A 153 -14.92 7.16 8.82
CA LEU A 153 -15.28 6.59 7.52
C LEU A 153 -16.62 5.84 7.58
N ARG A 154 -16.88 5.12 8.68
CA ARG A 154 -18.15 4.43 8.94
C ARG A 154 -19.31 5.40 9.13
N ASP A 155 -19.12 6.44 9.94
CA ASP A 155 -20.10 7.50 10.19
C ASP A 155 -20.45 8.25 8.88
N ALA A 156 -19.51 8.29 7.93
CA ALA A 156 -19.72 8.81 6.58
C ALA A 156 -20.34 7.80 5.61
N GLY A 157 -20.68 6.60 6.07
CA GLY A 157 -21.40 5.57 5.32
C GLY A 157 -20.53 4.60 4.52
N ASN A 158 -19.21 4.54 4.76
CA ASN A 158 -18.31 3.63 4.06
C ASN A 158 -17.75 2.56 5.02
N GLU A 159 -18.04 1.28 4.74
CA GLU A 159 -17.57 0.13 5.52
C GLU A 159 -16.39 -0.62 4.84
N GLN A 160 -16.00 -0.23 3.63
CA GLN A 160 -14.96 -0.87 2.83
C GLN A 160 -13.57 -0.34 3.24
N ILE A 161 -13.19 -0.55 4.49
CA ILE A 161 -12.01 0.09 5.12
C ILE A 161 -10.94 -0.93 5.43
N MET A 162 -9.69 -0.60 5.09
CA MET A 162 -8.49 -1.33 5.52
C MET A 162 -7.53 -0.38 6.24
N LEU A 163 -6.77 -0.91 7.19
CA LEU A 163 -5.72 -0.17 7.91
C LEU A 163 -4.34 -0.68 7.51
N CYS A 164 -3.39 0.22 7.27
CA CYS A 164 -2.07 -0.13 6.77
C CYS A 164 -0.95 0.32 7.72
N GLU A 165 -0.25 -0.64 8.32
CA GLU A 165 0.97 -0.40 9.10
C GLU A 165 2.14 -0.07 8.16
N ARG A 166 2.98 0.88 8.57
CA ARG A 166 4.14 1.36 7.78
C ARG A 166 5.32 1.86 8.65
N GLY A 167 5.34 1.45 9.91
CA GLY A 167 6.33 1.81 10.92
C GLY A 167 5.95 3.02 11.78
N THR A 168 6.57 3.09 12.95
CA THR A 168 6.42 4.17 13.94
C THR A 168 7.78 4.85 14.17
N PHE A 169 7.79 6.16 14.41
CA PHE A 169 9.05 6.87 14.69
C PHE A 169 9.76 6.29 15.92
N PHE A 170 11.06 6.03 15.78
CA PHE A 170 11.92 5.55 16.86
C PHE A 170 13.14 6.47 17.00
N GLY A 171 12.95 7.55 17.75
CA GLY A 171 13.88 8.67 17.77
C GLY A 171 13.91 9.40 16.41
N TYR A 172 15.06 9.96 16.06
CA TYR A 172 15.22 10.71 14.81
C TYR A 172 15.74 9.83 13.68
N GLY A 173 15.14 9.99 12.50
CA GLY A 173 15.60 9.37 11.25
C GLY A 173 15.45 7.85 11.14
N ARG A 174 14.64 7.25 12.02
CA ARG A 174 14.44 5.80 12.06
C ARG A 174 12.99 5.43 12.34
N LEU A 175 12.55 4.35 11.72
CA LEU A 175 11.30 3.68 12.03
C LEU A 175 11.55 2.36 12.77
N VAL A 176 10.60 1.97 13.62
CA VAL A 176 10.49 0.64 14.20
C VAL A 176 9.11 0.07 13.91
N ASN A 177 9.04 -1.24 13.71
CA ASN A 177 7.80 -1.95 13.41
C ASN A 177 7.43 -2.79 14.63
N ASP A 178 6.47 -2.31 15.41
CA ASP A 178 5.90 -3.08 16.52
C ASP A 178 4.88 -4.08 15.98
N MET A 179 5.27 -5.36 15.93
CA MET A 179 4.40 -6.41 15.37
C MET A 179 3.11 -6.61 16.19
N GLN A 180 3.05 -6.13 17.45
CA GLN A 180 1.81 -6.13 18.24
C GLN A 180 0.77 -5.15 17.69
N SER A 181 1.21 -4.11 16.96
CA SER A 181 0.30 -3.15 16.33
C SER A 181 -0.63 -3.80 15.30
N LEU A 182 -0.21 -4.91 14.68
CA LEU A 182 -0.98 -5.63 13.67
C LEU A 182 -2.25 -6.28 14.26
N PRO A 183 -2.18 -7.18 15.27
CA PRO A 183 -3.38 -7.71 15.91
C PRO A 183 -4.18 -6.64 16.67
N MET A 184 -3.53 -5.59 17.20
CA MET A 184 -4.24 -4.47 17.82
C MET A 184 -5.14 -3.74 16.82
N MET A 185 -4.62 -3.36 15.64
CA MET A 185 -5.42 -2.74 14.58
C MET A 185 -6.47 -3.70 14.04
N ARG A 186 -6.16 -4.99 13.92
CA ARG A 186 -7.12 -6.01 13.50
C ARG A 186 -8.33 -6.09 14.45
N SER A 187 -8.12 -5.87 15.76
CA SER A 187 -9.20 -5.91 16.75
C SER A 187 -10.23 -4.76 16.62
N ILE A 188 -9.92 -3.71 15.85
CA ILE A 188 -10.87 -2.63 15.46
C ILE A 188 -11.97 -3.16 14.51
N GLY A 189 -11.79 -4.37 13.95
CA GLY A 189 -12.81 -5.00 13.13
C GLY A 189 -12.73 -4.64 11.65
N VAL A 190 -11.53 -4.39 11.12
CA VAL A 190 -11.24 -4.12 9.71
C VAL A 190 -9.96 -4.84 9.26
N PRO A 191 -9.80 -5.22 7.97
CA PRO A 191 -8.60 -5.89 7.50
C PRO A 191 -7.33 -5.04 7.68
N VAL A 192 -6.20 -5.71 7.95
CA VAL A 192 -4.91 -5.07 8.16
C VAL A 192 -3.93 -5.41 7.04
N VAL A 193 -3.35 -4.36 6.47
CA VAL A 193 -2.28 -4.38 5.49
C VAL A 193 -0.95 -4.06 6.17
N PHE A 194 0.13 -4.72 5.76
CA PHE A 194 1.49 -4.32 6.15
C PHE A 194 2.28 -3.79 4.95
N ASP A 195 2.64 -2.50 4.97
CA ASP A 195 3.51 -1.87 3.99
C ASP A 195 4.97 -2.15 4.32
N ALA A 196 5.49 -3.23 3.77
CA ALA A 196 6.85 -3.68 4.06
C ALA A 196 7.90 -2.74 3.47
N THR A 197 7.61 -2.09 2.34
CA THR A 197 8.52 -1.17 1.66
C THR A 197 8.72 0.11 2.45
N HIS A 198 7.65 0.79 2.88
CA HIS A 198 7.83 2.02 3.64
C HIS A 198 8.24 1.79 5.09
N SER A 199 8.05 0.58 5.61
CA SER A 199 8.49 0.16 6.94
C SER A 199 10.02 0.08 7.11
N VAL A 200 10.77 0.04 6.00
CA VAL A 200 12.25 0.07 6.01
C VAL A 200 12.85 1.44 5.74
N GLN A 201 12.01 2.49 5.62
CA GLN A 201 12.48 3.84 5.41
C GLN A 201 13.35 4.32 6.56
N GLN A 202 14.35 5.14 6.21
CA GLN A 202 15.18 5.91 7.13
C GLN A 202 14.95 7.40 6.83
N PRO A 203 13.91 8.02 7.41
CA PRO A 203 13.52 9.39 7.08
C PRO A 203 14.67 10.38 7.27
N GLY A 204 14.94 11.22 6.28
CA GLY A 204 16.03 12.20 6.34
C GLY A 204 17.45 11.60 6.32
N GLY A 205 17.60 10.29 6.09
CA GLY A 205 18.88 9.59 6.11
C GLY A 205 19.87 9.98 4.99
N LEU A 206 19.43 10.73 3.97
CA LEU A 206 20.25 11.09 2.80
C LEU A 206 20.37 12.62 2.58
N GLY A 207 20.29 13.45 3.63
CA GLY A 207 20.61 14.88 3.52
C GLY A 207 19.72 15.67 2.54
N GLY A 208 18.43 15.31 2.44
CA GLY A 208 17.47 15.91 1.50
C GLY A 208 16.54 14.90 0.83
N ALA A 209 16.78 13.60 1.02
CA ALA A 209 15.90 12.51 0.60
C ALA A 209 15.74 11.46 1.72
N THR A 210 14.71 10.63 1.59
CA THR A 210 14.49 9.47 2.46
C THR A 210 15.44 8.34 2.05
N GLY A 211 16.22 7.83 3.02
CA GLY A 211 17.01 6.62 2.83
C GLY A 211 16.16 5.37 3.07
N GLY A 212 16.81 4.20 3.05
CA GLY A 212 16.08 2.95 3.13
C GLY A 212 16.98 1.74 3.29
N ASN A 213 16.38 0.60 3.63
CA ASN A 213 17.07 -0.68 3.60
C ASN A 213 16.19 -1.78 3.00
N ARG A 214 16.13 -1.84 1.66
CA ARG A 214 15.37 -2.86 0.93
C ARG A 214 15.69 -4.30 1.34
N THR A 215 16.90 -4.58 1.82
CA THR A 215 17.30 -5.94 2.25
C THR A 215 16.48 -6.44 3.44
N MET A 216 15.86 -5.54 4.20
CA MET A 216 15.01 -5.86 5.34
C MET A 216 13.54 -6.09 4.96
N VAL A 217 13.11 -5.76 3.73
CA VAL A 217 11.72 -5.93 3.28
C VAL A 217 11.26 -7.38 3.39
N PRO A 218 12.00 -8.40 2.89
CA PRO A 218 11.60 -9.80 3.06
C PRO A 218 11.45 -10.22 4.52
N THR A 219 12.33 -9.75 5.39
CA THR A 219 12.29 -10.07 6.82
C THR A 219 11.05 -9.50 7.49
N LEU A 220 10.75 -8.22 7.28
CA LEU A 220 9.59 -7.58 7.89
C LEU A 220 8.27 -8.09 7.29
N ALA A 221 8.22 -8.33 5.97
CA ALA A 221 7.05 -8.90 5.33
C ALA A 221 6.70 -10.29 5.90
N ARG A 222 7.71 -11.17 6.07
CA ARG A 222 7.50 -12.49 6.70
C ARG A 222 7.06 -12.37 8.15
N ALA A 223 7.62 -11.44 8.93
CA ALA A 223 7.19 -11.21 10.31
C ALA A 223 5.73 -10.74 10.37
N ALA A 224 5.31 -9.85 9.48
CA ALA A 224 3.92 -9.38 9.41
C ALA A 224 2.95 -10.50 9.00
N VAL A 225 3.30 -11.31 8.00
CA VAL A 225 2.50 -12.48 7.60
C VAL A 225 2.39 -13.49 8.74
N ALA A 226 3.49 -13.75 9.46
CA ALA A 226 3.47 -14.61 10.65
C ALA A 226 2.58 -14.05 11.78
N ALA A 227 2.46 -12.72 11.87
CA ALA A 227 1.56 -12.04 12.80
C ALA A 227 0.08 -12.02 12.33
N GLY A 228 -0.21 -12.55 11.13
CA GLY A 228 -1.57 -12.71 10.62
C GLY A 228 -2.16 -11.44 10.02
N VAL A 229 -1.44 -10.76 9.13
CA VAL A 229 -2.02 -9.68 8.29
C VAL A 229 -2.86 -10.22 7.14
N ASP A 230 -3.79 -9.42 6.64
CA ASP A 230 -4.70 -9.79 5.54
C ASP A 230 -4.11 -9.45 4.16
N ALA A 231 -3.21 -8.46 4.10
CA ALA A 231 -2.48 -8.11 2.89
C ALA A 231 -1.06 -7.61 3.17
N VAL A 232 -0.19 -7.70 2.16
CA VAL A 232 1.14 -7.08 2.17
C VAL A 232 1.23 -6.06 1.04
N PHE A 233 1.69 -4.86 1.37
CA PHE A 233 1.99 -3.80 0.42
C PHE A 233 3.50 -3.77 0.14
N LEU A 234 3.87 -3.70 -1.15
CA LEU A 234 5.24 -3.67 -1.64
C LEU A 234 5.37 -2.63 -2.77
N GLU A 235 6.52 -1.97 -2.85
CA GLU A 235 6.91 -1.25 -4.06
C GLU A 235 8.09 -1.93 -4.74
N THR A 236 8.08 -1.92 -6.06
CA THR A 236 9.07 -2.59 -6.90
C THR A 236 9.48 -1.76 -8.10
N HIS A 237 10.66 -2.07 -8.64
CA HIS A 237 11.19 -1.46 -9.85
C HIS A 237 12.20 -2.42 -10.51
N PRO A 238 12.33 -2.44 -11.85
CA PRO A 238 13.35 -3.23 -12.53
C PRO A 238 14.77 -2.84 -12.14
N ARG A 239 14.98 -1.54 -11.88
CA ARG A 239 16.29 -0.95 -11.54
C ARG A 239 16.13 0.01 -10.34
N PRO A 240 15.91 -0.49 -9.11
CA PRO A 240 15.52 0.38 -7.99
C PRO A 240 16.46 1.55 -7.70
N ASP A 241 17.75 1.42 -8.02
CA ASP A 241 18.75 2.48 -7.80
C ASP A 241 18.59 3.66 -8.76
N GLU A 242 17.88 3.46 -9.88
CA GLU A 242 17.54 4.52 -10.83
C GLU A 242 16.17 5.16 -10.55
N SER A 243 15.39 4.62 -9.61
CA SER A 243 14.04 5.13 -9.35
C SER A 243 14.08 6.52 -8.70
N PRO A 244 13.26 7.48 -9.17
CA PRO A 244 13.26 8.87 -8.69
C PRO A 244 12.65 9.04 -7.29
N SER A 245 12.04 8.00 -6.73
CA SER A 245 11.39 8.00 -5.42
C SER A 245 11.55 6.66 -4.72
N ASP A 246 11.96 6.68 -3.45
CA ASP A 246 12.02 5.52 -2.54
C ASP A 246 12.75 4.26 -3.06
N GLY A 247 13.59 4.39 -4.08
CA GLY A 247 14.37 3.29 -4.65
C GLY A 247 15.10 2.45 -3.59
N ALA A 248 15.71 3.07 -2.59
CA ALA A 248 16.41 2.41 -1.49
C ALA A 248 15.55 1.43 -0.66
N ASN A 249 14.24 1.48 -0.79
CA ASN A 249 13.26 0.66 -0.08
C ASN A 249 12.62 -0.43 -0.95
N MET A 250 12.68 -0.30 -2.28
CA MET A 250 11.95 -1.17 -3.21
C MET A 250 12.58 -2.56 -3.33
N VAL A 251 11.73 -3.56 -3.52
CA VAL A 251 12.16 -4.91 -3.92
C VAL A 251 12.49 -4.88 -5.42
N PRO A 252 13.66 -5.37 -5.86
CA PRO A 252 13.94 -5.52 -7.29
C PRO A 252 12.87 -6.38 -7.97
N LEU A 253 12.40 -5.99 -9.16
CA LEU A 253 11.28 -6.65 -9.83
C LEU A 253 11.50 -8.16 -10.01
N GLY A 254 12.71 -8.56 -10.40
CA GLY A 254 13.08 -9.98 -10.57
C GLY A 254 13.06 -10.80 -9.27
N ASP A 255 13.08 -10.17 -8.10
CA ASP A 255 13.06 -10.86 -6.80
C ASP A 255 11.63 -11.00 -6.24
N VAL A 256 10.64 -10.33 -6.84
CA VAL A 256 9.25 -10.28 -6.32
C VAL A 256 8.63 -11.67 -6.25
N GLU A 257 8.76 -12.49 -7.29
CA GLU A 257 8.18 -13.84 -7.32
C GLU A 257 8.67 -14.70 -6.15
N THR A 258 9.98 -14.70 -5.90
CA THR A 258 10.59 -15.46 -4.80
C THR A 258 10.03 -15.00 -3.45
N LEU A 259 9.88 -13.69 -3.26
CA LEU A 259 9.30 -13.15 -2.03
C LEU A 259 7.83 -13.55 -1.89
N LEU A 260 7.01 -13.35 -2.93
CA LEU A 260 5.58 -13.66 -2.88
C LEU A 260 5.32 -15.15 -2.64
N GLN A 261 6.12 -16.03 -3.23
CA GLN A 261 6.05 -17.47 -2.97
C GLN A 261 6.25 -17.78 -1.48
N GLN A 262 7.28 -17.18 -0.86
CA GLN A 262 7.56 -17.37 0.57
C GLN A 262 6.42 -16.83 1.45
N LEU A 263 5.89 -15.65 1.14
CA LEU A 263 4.78 -15.04 1.88
C LEU A 263 3.50 -15.88 1.76
N GLY A 264 3.18 -16.38 0.56
CA GLY A 264 2.04 -17.25 0.32
C GLY A 264 2.12 -18.55 1.13
N SER A 265 3.27 -19.24 1.08
CA SER A 265 3.49 -20.47 1.88
C SER A 265 3.40 -20.23 3.38
N LEU A 266 3.97 -19.12 3.86
CA LEU A 266 3.92 -18.77 5.28
C LEU A 266 2.49 -18.44 5.74
N ASN A 267 1.72 -17.70 4.93
CA ASN A 267 0.33 -17.39 5.23
C ASN A 267 -0.53 -18.67 5.32
N GLN A 268 -0.37 -19.60 4.38
CA GLN A 268 -1.07 -20.89 4.42
C GLN A 268 -0.75 -21.66 5.70
N LEU A 269 0.53 -21.70 6.11
CA LEU A 269 0.96 -22.36 7.34
C LEU A 269 0.36 -21.70 8.58
N VAL A 270 0.46 -20.37 8.73
CA VAL A 270 -0.05 -19.65 9.90
C VAL A 270 -1.56 -19.79 10.02
N ARG A 271 -2.28 -19.72 8.90
CA ARG A 271 -3.75 -19.93 8.89
C ARG A 271 -4.15 -21.33 9.33
N SER A 272 -3.33 -22.35 9.07
CA SER A 272 -3.61 -23.71 9.56
C SER A 272 -3.60 -23.82 11.09
N TRP A 273 -2.93 -22.90 11.80
CA TRP A 273 -2.87 -22.88 13.26
C TRP A 273 -4.06 -22.18 13.94
N GLN A 274 -4.86 -21.45 13.16
CA GLN A 274 -6.05 -20.74 13.64
C GLN A 274 -7.31 -21.62 13.58
N SER A 275 -7.14 -22.94 13.40
CA SER A 275 -8.19 -23.96 13.41
C SER A 275 -8.59 -24.40 14.82
#